data_AF-A0A1Z9MZP6-F1
#
_entry.id   AF-A0A1Z9MZP6-F1
#
_cell.length_a   1.000
_cell.length_b   1.000
_cell.length_c   1.000
_cell.angle_alpha   90.00
_cell.angle_beta   90.00
_cell.angle_gamma   90.00
#
_symmetry.space_group_name_H-M   'P 1'
#
loop_
_entity.id
_entity.type
_entity.pdbx_description
1 polymer ?
#
loop_
_entity_poly.entity_id
_entity_poly.type
_entity_poly.pdbx_seq_one_letter_code
_entity_poly.pdbx_strand_id
1 'polypeptide(L)'
;MQNKMNIIHFPNLKNKRNKEREEKYTFIRDEIESILNKYSKIYNDEWAVVLAAGRFSSMKLQQIEGSDNSIDFFKKCIETQAKKNINQ
;
A
#
# COMPACT_ATOMS: atom_id res chain seq x y z
N MET A 1 19.41 -16.89 -48.80
CA MET A 1 17.99 -16.77 -48.41
C MET A 1 17.92 -16.47 -46.91
N GLN A 2 17.63 -15.23 -46.52
CA GLN A 2 17.49 -14.88 -45.11
C GLN A 2 16.07 -15.24 -44.65
N ASN A 3 15.98 -16.24 -43.77
CA ASN A 3 14.73 -16.71 -43.20
C ASN A 3 14.25 -15.66 -42.17
N LYS A 4 13.32 -14.78 -42.56
CA LYS A 4 12.70 -13.83 -41.63
C LYS A 4 11.76 -14.59 -40.71
N MET A 5 12.25 -15.00 -39.54
CA MET A 5 11.38 -15.48 -38.47
C MET A 5 10.57 -14.29 -37.94
N ASN A 6 9.26 -14.27 -38.24
CA ASN A 6 8.33 -13.34 -37.61
C ASN A 6 8.08 -13.80 -36.17
N ILE A 7 8.94 -13.35 -35.25
CA ILE A 7 8.75 -13.55 -33.82
C ILE A 7 7.64 -12.59 -33.37
N ILE A 8 6.44 -13.12 -33.13
CA ILE A 8 5.34 -12.36 -32.54
C ILE A 8 5.63 -12.21 -31.05
N HIS A 9 6.01 -11.00 -30.63
CA HIS A 9 6.22 -10.67 -29.23
C HIS A 9 4.86 -10.47 -28.56
N PHE A 10 4.39 -11.46 -27.80
CA PHE A 10 3.16 -11.31 -27.02
C PHE A 10 3.39 -10.30 -25.89
N PRO A 11 2.60 -9.22 -25.81
CA PRO A 11 2.75 -8.26 -24.72
C PRO A 11 2.50 -8.97 -23.39
N ASN A 12 3.40 -8.82 -22.43
CA ASN A 12 3.26 -9.39 -21.11
C ASN A 12 2.19 -8.62 -20.31
N LEU A 13 0.92 -8.89 -20.62
CA LEU A 13 -0.26 -8.27 -20.04
C LEU A 13 -0.36 -8.48 -18.51
N LYS A 14 0.36 -9.46 -17.96
CA LYS A 14 0.43 -9.68 -16.52
C LYS A 14 1.23 -8.57 -15.83
N ASN A 15 2.37 -8.18 -16.40
CA ASN A 15 3.22 -7.12 -15.85
C ASN A 15 2.53 -5.75 -15.94
N LYS A 16 1.84 -5.46 -17.05
CA LYS A 16 1.08 -4.22 -17.21
C LYS A 16 -0.04 -4.09 -16.16
N ARG A 17 -0.84 -5.15 -15.97
CA ARG A 17 -1.93 -5.18 -14.97
C ARG A 17 -1.45 -5.12 -13.51
N ASN A 18 -0.25 -5.63 -13.24
CA ASN A 18 0.36 -5.52 -11.92
C ASN A 18 0.79 -4.07 -11.64
N LYS A 19 1.47 -3.44 -12.61
CA LYS A 19 1.88 -2.05 -12.50
C LYS A 19 0.70 -1.09 -12.31
N GLU A 20 -0.36 -1.26 -13.09
CA GLU A 20 -1.61 -0.48 -12.95
C GLU A 20 -2.26 -0.65 -11.56
N ARG A 21 -2.17 -1.85 -10.97
CA ARG A 21 -2.66 -2.07 -9.59
C ARG A 21 -1.79 -1.40 -8.54
N GLU A 22 -0.48 -1.49 -8.67
CA GLU A 22 0.47 -0.86 -7.76
C GLU A 22 0.33 0.67 -7.78
N GLU A 23 0.20 1.26 -8.97
CA GLU A 23 -0.07 2.69 -9.15
C GLU A 23 -1.40 3.09 -8.48
N LYS A 24 -2.46 2.29 -8.67
CA LYS A 24 -3.75 2.55 -8.03
C LYS A 24 -3.69 2.48 -6.51
N TYR A 25 -3.02 1.48 -5.94
CA TYR A 25 -2.87 1.38 -4.48
C TYR A 25 -2.02 2.49 -3.89
N THR A 26 -0.97 2.91 -4.61
CA THR A 26 -0.13 4.05 -4.24
C THR A 26 -0.95 5.33 -4.21
N PHE A 27 -1.70 5.60 -5.27
CA PHE A 27 -2.57 6.78 -5.34
C PHE A 27 -3.59 6.82 -4.19
N ILE A 28 -4.28 5.71 -3.92
CA ILE A 28 -5.24 5.63 -2.82
C ILE A 28 -4.57 5.88 -1.46
N ARG A 29 -3.39 5.31 -1.23
CA ARG A 29 -2.63 5.52 0.00
C ARG A 29 -2.30 7.01 0.18
N ASP A 30 -1.70 7.62 -0.83
CA ASP A 30 -1.24 9.01 -0.76
C ASP A 30 -2.41 9.99 -0.55
N GLU A 31 -3.56 9.74 -1.18
CA GLU A 31 -4.79 10.51 -0.97
C GLU A 31 -5.31 10.39 0.48
N ILE A 32 -5.36 9.17 1.02
CA ILE A 32 -5.77 8.94 2.42
C ILE A 32 -4.81 9.61 3.40
N GLU A 33 -3.49 9.50 3.17
CA GLU A 33 -2.48 10.18 4.00
C GLU A 33 -2.64 11.70 3.96
N SER A 34 -2.92 12.28 2.79
CA SER A 34 -3.21 13.71 2.64
C SER A 34 -4.44 14.14 3.46
N ILE A 35 -5.52 13.36 3.40
CA ILE A 35 -6.74 13.61 4.18
C ILE A 35 -6.44 13.55 5.67
N LEU A 36 -5.81 12.47 6.15
CA LEU A 36 -5.49 12.29 7.56
C LEU A 36 -4.60 13.43 8.08
N ASN A 37 -3.55 13.79 7.33
CA ASN A 37 -2.68 14.92 7.68
C ASN A 37 -3.44 16.26 7.76
N LYS A 38 -4.40 16.49 6.86
CA LYS A 38 -5.24 17.69 6.91
C LYS A 38 -6.13 17.68 8.16
N TYR A 39 -6.73 16.54 8.51
CA TYR A 39 -7.51 16.38 9.73
C TYR A 39 -6.64 16.62 10.98
N SER A 40 -5.44 16.05 11.04
CA SER A 40 -4.49 16.28 12.14
C SER A 40 -4.18 17.76 12.32
N LYS A 41 -4.00 18.51 11.22
CA LYS A 41 -3.77 19.97 11.24
C LYS A 41 -5.00 20.77 11.68
N ILE A 42 -6.20 20.37 11.29
CA ILE A 42 -7.45 21.06 11.66
C ILE A 42 -7.68 20.98 13.17
N TYR A 43 -7.49 19.81 13.76
CA TYR A 43 -7.72 19.57 15.18
C TYR A 43 -6.48 19.78 16.04
N ASN A 44 -5.33 20.05 15.41
CA ASN A 44 -4.01 20.18 16.04
C ASN A 44 -3.67 18.99 16.97
N ASP A 45 -4.17 17.81 16.61
CA ASP A 45 -3.99 16.56 17.35
C ASP A 45 -3.72 15.43 16.37
N GLU A 46 -2.45 15.25 16.04
CA GLU A 46 -1.99 14.19 15.16
C GLU A 46 -2.17 12.81 15.79
N TRP A 47 -2.01 12.71 17.10
CA TRP A 47 -2.05 11.43 17.81
C TRP A 47 -3.45 10.82 17.78
N ALA A 48 -4.49 11.62 18.02
CA ALA A 48 -5.87 11.18 17.94
C ALA A 48 -6.23 10.67 16.53
N VAL A 49 -5.75 11.35 15.48
CA VAL A 49 -6.02 10.97 14.09
C VAL A 49 -5.30 9.68 13.70
N VAL A 50 -4.02 9.53 14.07
CA VAL A 50 -3.25 8.31 13.82
C VAL A 50 -3.87 7.11 14.54
N LEU A 51 -4.29 7.27 15.80
CA LEU A 51 -4.97 6.21 16.55
C LEU A 51 -6.32 5.83 15.93
N ALA A 52 -7.12 6.81 15.50
CA ALA A 52 -8.39 6.56 14.84
C ALA A 52 -8.20 5.79 13.52
N ALA A 53 -7.22 6.17 12.72
CA ALA A 53 -6.86 5.48 11.47
C ALA A 53 -6.37 4.05 11.75
N GLY A 54 -5.50 3.88 12.75
CA GLY A 54 -5.02 2.56 13.19
C GLY A 54 -6.15 1.66 13.67
N ARG A 55 -7.08 2.19 14.48
CA ARG A 55 -8.28 1.47 14.94
C ARG A 55 -9.16 1.04 13.77
N PHE A 56 -9.44 1.94 12.83
CA PHE A 56 -10.23 1.65 11.65
C PHE A 56 -9.59 0.52 10.82
N SER A 57 -8.30 0.64 10.52
CA SER A 57 -7.54 -0.36 9.77
C SER A 57 -7.57 -1.72 10.47
N SER A 58 -7.27 -1.78 11.77
CA SER A 58 -7.24 -3.02 12.53
C SER A 58 -8.59 -3.74 12.54
N MET A 59 -9.68 -3.01 12.79
CA MET A 59 -11.01 -3.61 12.82
C MET A 59 -11.45 -4.10 11.43
N LYS A 60 -11.15 -3.34 10.37
CA LYS A 60 -11.54 -3.68 9.00
C LYS A 60 -10.72 -4.81 8.42
N LEU A 61 -9.40 -4.81 8.63
CA LEU A 61 -8.56 -5.92 8.21
C LEU A 61 -8.96 -7.22 8.90
N GLN A 62 -9.27 -7.16 10.20
CA GLN A 62 -9.74 -8.35 10.92
C GLN A 62 -11.05 -8.90 10.32
N GLN A 63 -11.96 -8.02 9.90
CA GLN A 63 -13.22 -8.43 9.25
C GLN A 63 -13.03 -9.03 7.85
N ILE A 64 -12.02 -8.57 7.09
CA ILE A 64 -11.80 -8.98 5.69
C ILE A 64 -10.89 -10.21 5.60
N GLU A 65 -9.78 -10.22 6.33
CA GLU A 65 -8.68 -11.19 6.19
C GLU A 65 -8.55 -12.14 7.39
N GLY A 66 -9.25 -11.85 8.51
CA GLY A 66 -9.12 -12.57 9.77
C GLY A 66 -7.98 -12.05 10.67
N SER A 67 -7.98 -12.52 11.92
CA SER A 67 -7.08 -12.02 12.97
C SER A 67 -5.59 -12.23 12.67
N ASP A 68 -5.20 -13.44 12.26
CA ASP A 68 -3.78 -13.79 12.11
C ASP A 68 -3.11 -13.02 10.96
N ASN A 69 -3.78 -12.93 9.82
CA ASN A 69 -3.31 -12.18 8.66
C ASN A 69 -3.22 -10.67 8.95
N SER A 70 -4.14 -10.13 9.74
CA SER A 70 -4.12 -8.72 10.15
C SER A 70 -2.92 -8.41 11.03
N ILE A 71 -2.64 -9.28 12.01
CA ILE A 71 -1.48 -9.13 12.91
C ILE A 71 -0.17 -9.23 12.12
N ASP A 72 -0.07 -10.19 11.20
CA ASP A 72 1.10 -10.34 10.34
C ASP A 72 1.33 -9.10 9.44
N PHE A 73 0.25 -8.53 8.90
CA PHE A 73 0.31 -7.28 8.13
C PHE A 73 0.88 -6.14 8.97
N PHE A 74 0.36 -5.91 10.18
CA PHE A 74 0.88 -4.84 11.05
C PHE A 74 2.34 -5.06 11.46
N LYS A 75 2.75 -6.31 11.71
CA LYS A 75 4.16 -6.64 11.98
C LYS A 75 5.05 -6.25 10.80
N LYS A 76 4.67 -6.61 9.57
CA LYS A 76 5.40 -6.23 8.34
C LYS A 76 5.47 -4.72 8.16
N CYS A 77 4.40 -3.98 8.49
CA CYS A 77 4.42 -2.52 8.47
C CYS A 77 5.47 -1.94 9.43
N ILE A 78 5.50 -2.43 10.68
CA ILE A 78 6.46 -1.99 11.70
C ILE A 78 7.89 -2.33 11.26
N GLU A 79 8.14 -3.53 10.77
CA GLU A 79 9.45 -3.94 10.26
C GLU A 79 9.92 -3.07 9.09
N THR A 80 9.01 -2.71 8.18
CA THR A 80 9.31 -1.84 7.04
C THR A 80 9.70 -0.44 7.50
N GLN A 81 9.00 0.10 8.50
CA GLN A 81 9.34 1.40 9.08
C GLN A 81 10.68 1.34 9.84
N ALA A 82 10.92 0.30 10.62
CA ALA A 82 12.17 0.11 11.34
C ALA A 82 13.36 0.03 10.37
N LYS A 83 13.22 -0.70 9.25
CA LYS A 83 14.26 -0.77 8.20
C LYS A 83 14.52 0.57 7.51
N LYS A 84 13.48 1.39 7.32
CA LYS A 84 13.66 2.76 6.79
C LYS A 84 14.47 3.63 7.76
N ASN A 85 14.24 3.48 9.06
CA ASN A 85 14.95 4.25 10.09
C ASN A 85 16.41 3.80 10.31
N ILE A 86 16.76 2.55 9.97
CA ILE A 86 18.15 2.04 10.06
C ILE A 86 19.02 2.50 8.88
N ASN A 87 18.40 2.83 7.74
CA ASN A 87 19.08 3.27 6.52
C ASN A 87 19.05 4.80 6.31
N GLN A 88 18.75 5.57 7.37
CA GLN A 88 18.85 7.04 7.43
C GLN A 88 20.01 7.43 8.35
#